data_AF-A0A816DC13-F1
#
_entry.id   AF-A0A816DC13-F1
#
_cell.length_a   1.000
_cell.length_b   1.000
_cell.length_c   1.000
_cell.angle_alpha   90.00
_cell.angle_beta   90.00
_cell.angle_gamma   90.00
#
_symmetry.space_group_name_H-M   'P 1'
#
loop_
_entity.id
_entity.type
_entity.pdbx_description
1 polymer ?
#
loop_
_entity_poly.entity_id
_entity_poly.type
_entity_poly.pdbx_seq_one_letter_code
_entity_poly.pdbx_strand_id
1 'polypeptide(L)'
;MSSWKARKKYKIPSSTIRKHALYNLNVGAGQQNILSKDQEALIVKMLAMFDDWGFPRTRRETIDLTKKFIREAGSCSKFRTGYPGIEWLRLFLKRWSNELKQRSSTLLERSRAVAKVKKLFV
;
A
#
# COMPACT_ATOMS: atom_id res chain seq x y z
N MET A 1 -10.73 34.45 8.12
CA MET A 1 -9.80 35.16 9.04
C MET A 1 -8.63 35.70 8.24
N SER A 2 -8.20 36.96 8.44
CA SER A 2 -6.95 37.47 7.86
C SER A 2 -5.73 36.73 8.43
N SER A 3 -4.67 36.55 7.63
CA SER A 3 -3.41 35.91 8.04
C SER A 3 -2.81 36.52 9.32
N TRP A 4 -3.01 37.83 9.55
CA TRP A 4 -2.56 38.51 10.77
C TRP A 4 -3.36 38.06 12.01
N LYS A 5 -4.69 37.93 11.86
CA LYS A 5 -5.58 37.44 12.93
C LYS A 5 -5.27 35.98 13.26
N ALA A 6 -4.94 35.17 12.26
CA ALA A 6 -4.49 33.80 12.44
C ALA A 6 -3.12 33.72 13.13
N ARG A 7 -2.14 34.56 12.76
CA ARG A 7 -0.85 34.66 13.45
C ARG A 7 -1.01 34.91 14.95
N LYS A 8 -1.84 35.90 15.32
CA LYS A 8 -2.03 36.28 16.72
C LYS A 8 -2.71 35.17 17.54
N LYS A 9 -3.66 34.44 16.93
CA LYS A 9 -4.40 33.35 17.59
C LYS A 9 -3.57 32.07 17.72
N TYR A 10 -2.86 31.66 16.66
CA TYR A 10 -2.17 30.36 16.59
C TYR A 10 -0.67 30.44 16.81
N LYS A 11 -0.10 31.65 16.95
CA LYS A 11 1.36 31.90 17.08
C LYS A 11 2.19 31.29 15.94
N ILE A 12 1.58 31.10 14.77
CA ILE A 12 2.25 30.63 13.54
C ILE A 12 2.65 31.87 12.72
N PRO A 13 3.87 31.94 12.16
CA PRO A 13 4.29 33.04 11.30
C PRO A 13 3.34 33.29 10.13
N SER A 14 3.10 34.56 9.80
CA SER A 14 2.23 34.94 8.66
C SER A 14 2.69 34.34 7.34
N SER A 15 4.01 34.16 7.17
CA SER A 15 4.63 33.53 5.99
C SER A 15 4.20 32.07 5.84
N THR A 16 4.19 31.31 6.94
CA THR A 16 3.73 29.91 6.98
C THR A 16 2.24 29.84 6.65
N ILE A 17 1.41 30.68 7.28
CA ILE A 17 -0.04 30.72 6.99
C ILE A 17 -0.29 31.04 5.51
N ARG A 18 0.43 32.03 4.96
CA ARG A 18 0.34 32.40 3.55
C ARG A 18 0.78 31.26 2.63
N LYS A 19 1.84 30.53 2.98
CA LYS A 19 2.34 29.38 2.24
C LYS A 19 1.32 28.23 2.21
N HIS A 20 0.72 27.92 3.35
CA HIS A 20 -0.34 26.90 3.44
C HIS A 20 -1.65 27.34 2.75
N ALA A 21 -1.91 28.65 2.63
CA ALA A 21 -3.09 29.18 1.94
C ALA A 21 -2.91 29.25 0.41
N LEU A 22 -1.70 29.57 -0.07
CA LEU A 22 -1.39 29.69 -1.50
C LEU A 22 -1.04 28.36 -2.16
N TYR A 23 -0.40 27.44 -1.43
CA TYR A 23 0.08 26.18 -1.97
C TYR A 23 -0.64 25.01 -1.31
N ASN A 24 -1.06 24.05 -2.13
CA ASN A 24 -1.50 22.75 -1.65
C ASN A 24 -0.29 21.96 -1.13
N LEU A 25 0.06 22.17 0.14
CA LEU A 25 1.12 21.45 0.84
C LEU A 25 0.71 20.02 1.26
N ASN A 26 -0.43 19.50 0.75
CA ASN A 26 -0.86 18.10 0.88
C ASN A 26 0.01 17.13 0.05
N VAL A 27 1.23 17.52 -0.29
CA VAL A 27 2.25 16.59 -0.76
C VAL A 27 2.82 15.94 0.50
N GLY A 28 2.56 14.66 0.70
CA GLY A 28 2.91 13.94 1.94
C GLY A 28 4.32 14.31 2.41
N ALA A 29 4.44 14.73 3.67
CA ALA A 29 5.71 15.12 4.25
C ALA A 29 6.64 13.90 4.31
N GLY A 30 7.59 13.82 3.37
CA GLY A 30 8.56 12.73 3.33
C GLY A 30 9.19 12.53 1.96
N GLN A 31 10.16 11.62 1.92
CA GLN A 31 10.74 11.14 0.68
C GLN A 31 9.66 10.41 -0.14
N GLN A 32 9.60 10.70 -1.44
CA GLN A 32 8.70 10.00 -2.35
C GLN A 32 9.00 8.50 -2.34
N ASN A 33 7.96 7.68 -2.43
CA ASN A 33 8.13 6.24 -2.56
C ASN A 33 9.01 5.92 -3.77
N ILE A 34 9.80 4.85 -3.63
CA ILE A 34 10.70 4.39 -4.69
C ILE A 34 9.90 3.98 -5.93
N LEU A 35 8.74 3.35 -5.72
CA LEU A 35 7.76 2.99 -6.75
C LEU A 35 6.61 3.99 -6.76
N SER A 36 6.11 4.32 -7.95
CA SER A 36 4.87 5.10 -8.10
C SER A 36 3.69 4.31 -7.51
N LYS A 37 2.64 5.03 -7.11
CA LYS A 37 1.38 4.41 -6.64
C LYS A 37 0.80 3.45 -7.68
N ASP A 38 0.91 3.79 -8.97
CA ASP A 38 0.40 2.95 -10.07
C ASP A 38 1.21 1.66 -10.22
N GLN A 39 2.52 1.74 -10.02
CA GLN A 39 3.41 0.57 -10.03
C GLN A 39 3.11 -0.35 -8.84
N GLU A 40 2.94 0.22 -7.65
CA GLU A 40 2.52 -0.55 -6.47
C GLU A 40 1.15 -1.21 -6.68
N ALA A 41 0.21 -0.54 -7.34
CA ALA A 41 -1.12 -1.09 -7.63
C ALA A 41 -1.04 -2.33 -8.55
N LEU A 42 -0.15 -2.35 -9.54
CA LEU A 42 0.08 -3.52 -10.40
C LEU A 42 0.61 -4.71 -9.61
N ILE A 43 1.56 -4.47 -8.71
CA ILE A 43 2.10 -5.49 -7.79
C ILE A 43 0.98 -6.06 -6.91
N VAL A 44 0.12 -5.21 -6.36
CA VAL A 44 -1.02 -5.65 -5.54
C VAL A 44 -2.01 -6.49 -6.33
N LYS A 45 -2.32 -6.11 -7.58
CA LYS A 45 -3.17 -6.92 -8.46
C LYS A 45 -2.58 -8.30 -8.73
N MET A 46 -1.28 -8.39 -9.01
CA MET A 46 -0.60 -9.68 -9.20
C MET A 46 -0.67 -10.53 -7.91
N LEU A 47 -0.44 -9.92 -6.75
CA LEU A 47 -0.56 -10.62 -5.46
C LEU A 47 -1.99 -11.10 -5.19
N ALA A 48 -3.00 -10.34 -5.60
CA ALA A 48 -4.40 -10.75 -5.49
C ALA A 48 -4.72 -11.95 -6.41
N MET A 49 -4.16 -11.98 -7.62
CA MET A 49 -4.30 -13.12 -8.54
C MET A 49 -3.64 -14.39 -7.98
N PHE A 50 -2.45 -14.28 -7.37
CA PHE A 50 -1.81 -15.43 -6.71
C PHE A 50 -2.64 -15.97 -5.54
N ASP A 51 -3.31 -15.08 -4.82
CA ASP A 51 -4.26 -15.44 -3.77
C ASP A 51 -5.47 -16.19 -4.32
N ASP A 52 -6.04 -15.74 -5.45
CA ASP A 52 -7.15 -16.41 -6.13
C ASP A 52 -6.77 -17.82 -6.62
N TRP A 53 -5.51 -18.01 -7.00
CA TRP A 53 -4.94 -19.30 -7.40
C TRP A 53 -4.57 -20.19 -6.21
N GLY A 54 -4.71 -19.71 -4.97
CA GLY A 54 -4.44 -20.49 -3.77
C GLY A 54 -2.97 -20.56 -3.35
N PHE A 55 -2.10 -19.70 -3.89
CA PHE A 55 -0.70 -19.62 -3.46
C PHE A 55 -0.58 -18.76 -2.19
N PRO A 56 0.05 -19.27 -1.12
CA PRO A 56 0.18 -18.54 0.14
C PRO A 56 1.19 -17.40 0.01
N ARG A 57 0.72 -16.14 0.08
CA ARG A 57 1.57 -14.94 0.04
C ARG A 57 2.63 -14.93 1.14
N THR A 58 3.86 -15.28 0.79
CA THR A 58 5.00 -15.19 1.72
C THR A 58 5.72 -13.85 1.54
N ARG A 59 6.27 -13.28 2.64
CA ARG A 59 7.07 -12.04 2.61
C ARG A 59 8.18 -12.06 1.55
N ARG A 60 8.79 -13.23 1.35
CA ARG A 60 9.84 -13.46 0.36
C ARG A 60 9.33 -13.34 -1.07
N GLU A 61 8.19 -13.94 -1.37
CA GLU A 61 7.57 -13.89 -2.71
C GLU A 61 7.19 -12.47 -3.10
N THR A 62 6.70 -11.67 -2.14
CA THR A 62 6.40 -10.25 -2.37
C THR A 62 7.68 -9.47 -2.73
N ILE A 63 8.79 -9.75 -2.05
CA ILE A 63 10.09 -9.13 -2.34
C ILE A 63 10.60 -9.58 -3.71
N ASP A 64 10.53 -10.87 -4.03
CA ASP A 64 10.99 -11.43 -5.29
C ASP A 64 10.18 -10.93 -6.49
N LEU A 65 8.86 -10.84 -6.34
CA LEU A 65 7.97 -10.28 -7.35
C LEU A 65 8.26 -8.80 -7.58
N THR A 66 8.42 -8.03 -6.52
CA THR A 66 8.77 -6.60 -6.61
C THR A 66 10.14 -6.43 -7.29
N LYS A 67 11.11 -7.30 -6.98
CA LYS A 67 12.43 -7.30 -7.63
C LYS A 67 12.32 -7.57 -9.13
N LYS A 68 11.56 -8.59 -9.54
CA LYS A 68 11.31 -8.90 -10.95
C LYS A 68 10.69 -7.71 -11.67
N PHE A 69 9.67 -7.12 -11.04
CA PHE A 69 9.00 -5.92 -11.55
C PHE A 69 9.97 -4.75 -11.74
N ILE A 70 10.83 -4.45 -10.77
CA ILE A 70 11.83 -3.36 -10.88
C ILE A 70 12.85 -3.63 -11.99
N ARG A 71 13.29 -4.89 -12.13
CA ARG A 71 14.24 -5.31 -13.16
C ARG A 71 13.64 -5.15 -14.56
N GLU A 72 12.38 -5.54 -14.74
CA GLU A 72 11.65 -5.39 -16.01
C GLU A 72 11.33 -3.92 -16.31
N ALA A 73 11.03 -3.12 -15.28
CA ALA A 73 10.78 -1.69 -15.42
C ALA A 73 12.05 -0.83 -15.62
N GLY A 74 13.24 -1.45 -15.70
CA GLY A 74 14.52 -0.75 -15.91
C GLY A 74 14.92 0.25 -14.82
N SER A 75 14.24 0.24 -13.67
CA SER A 75 14.35 1.27 -12.61
C SER A 75 15.34 0.87 -11.52
N CYS A 76 16.49 0.30 -11.92
CA CYS A 76 17.49 -0.33 -11.04
C CYS A 76 18.15 0.61 -10.00
N SER A 77 17.95 1.92 -10.10
CA SER A 77 18.81 2.91 -9.41
C SER A 77 18.44 3.23 -7.95
N LYS A 78 17.22 2.95 -7.49
CA LYS A 78 16.73 3.52 -6.20
C LYS A 78 16.88 2.61 -4.97
N PHE A 79 17.10 1.31 -5.13
CA PHE A 79 17.39 0.41 -4.02
C PHE A 79 18.91 0.18 -3.95
N ARG A 80 19.55 0.48 -2.81
CA ARG A 80 21.02 0.40 -2.63
C ARG A 80 21.64 -0.96 -3.03
N THR A 81 20.84 -2.03 -3.01
CA THR A 81 21.25 -3.39 -3.39
C THR A 81 20.39 -3.99 -4.51
N GLY A 82 19.48 -3.21 -5.10
CA GLY A 82 18.48 -3.73 -6.05
C GLY A 82 17.35 -4.56 -5.40
N TYR A 83 17.33 -4.67 -4.07
CA TYR A 83 16.29 -5.39 -3.32
C TYR A 83 15.42 -4.43 -2.51
N PRO A 84 14.08 -4.62 -2.51
CA PRO A 84 13.21 -4.00 -1.53
C PRO A 84 13.58 -4.50 -0.14
N GLY A 85 13.97 -3.58 0.76
CA GLY A 85 14.30 -3.90 2.13
C GLY A 85 13.07 -4.27 2.98
N ILE A 86 13.31 -4.82 4.17
CA ILE A 86 12.26 -5.16 5.15
C ILE A 86 11.43 -3.93 5.52
N GLU A 87 12.07 -2.77 5.63
CA GLU A 87 11.43 -1.46 5.86
C GLU A 87 10.40 -1.14 4.78
N TRP A 88 10.77 -1.33 3.50
CA TRP A 88 9.89 -1.09 2.36
C TRP A 88 8.70 -2.04 2.41
N LEU A 89 8.93 -3.33 2.68
CA LEU A 89 7.85 -4.32 2.79
C LEU A 89 6.86 -3.95 3.90
N ARG A 90 7.35 -3.55 5.07
CA ARG A 90 6.50 -3.12 6.20
C ARG A 90 5.62 -1.93 5.80
N LEU A 91 6.21 -0.91 5.16
CA LEU A 91 5.48 0.27 4.72
C LEU A 91 4.52 -0.03 3.58
N PHE A 92 4.88 -0.90 2.64
CA PHE A 92 4.04 -1.37 1.54
C PHE A 92 2.80 -2.09 2.07
N LEU A 93 2.98 -3.05 2.99
CA LEU A 93 1.86 -3.74 3.64
C LEU A 93 0.97 -2.79 4.45
N LYS A 94 1.55 -1.76 5.07
CA LYS A 94 0.78 -0.73 5.79
C LYS A 94 -0.08 0.10 4.82
N ARG A 95 0.50 0.54 3.70
CA ARG A 95 -0.20 1.33 2.65
C ARG A 95 -1.35 0.55 2.02
N TRP A 96 -1.12 -0.71 1.68
CA TRP A 96 -2.08 -1.57 0.97
C TRP A 96 -2.81 -2.53 1.89
N SER A 97 -2.85 -2.26 3.20
CA SER A 97 -3.47 -3.13 4.22
C SER A 97 -4.95 -3.42 3.95
N ASN A 98 -5.66 -2.50 3.31
CA ASN A 98 -7.08 -2.70 2.94
C ASN A 98 -7.26 -3.73 1.82
N GLU A 99 -6.36 -3.74 0.82
CA GLU A 99 -6.45 -4.62 -0.35
C GLU A 99 -5.73 -5.95 -0.13
N LEU A 100 -4.64 -5.95 0.64
CA LEU A 100 -3.84 -7.12 0.97
C LEU A 100 -4.28 -7.81 2.26
N LYS A 101 -5.39 -7.38 2.88
CA LYS A 101 -5.93 -8.01 4.09
C LYS A 101 -5.96 -9.54 3.90
N GLN A 102 -5.42 -10.27 4.87
CA GLN A 102 -5.38 -11.72 4.83
C GLN A 102 -6.79 -12.25 4.55
N ARG A 103 -6.99 -12.84 3.37
CA ARG A 103 -8.12 -13.73 3.18
C ARG A 103 -7.81 -14.91 4.09
N SER A 104 -8.47 -14.97 5.25
CA SER A 104 -8.41 -16.15 6.10
C SER A 104 -8.82 -17.31 5.20
N SER A 105 -7.93 -18.28 4.99
CA SER A 105 -8.32 -19.52 4.35
C SER A 105 -9.49 -20.06 5.16
N THR A 106 -10.69 -20.04 4.59
CA THR A 106 -11.81 -20.75 5.19
C THR A 106 -11.41 -22.21 5.14
N LEU A 107 -11.24 -22.85 6.31
CA LEU A 107 -11.11 -24.31 6.42
C LEU A 107 -12.10 -24.94 5.42
N LEU A 108 -11.60 -25.75 4.49
CA LEU A 108 -12.41 -26.43 3.47
C LEU A 108 -13.62 -27.15 4.07
N GLU A 109 -13.51 -27.59 5.32
CA GLU A 109 -14.60 -28.17 6.10
C GLU A 109 -15.79 -27.21 6.28
N ARG A 110 -15.55 -25.91 6.51
CA ARG A 110 -16.62 -24.90 6.64
C ARG A 110 -17.33 -24.64 5.31
N SER A 111 -16.58 -24.52 4.21
CA SER A 111 -17.18 -24.30 2.89
C SER A 111 -17.98 -25.52 2.43
N ARG A 112 -17.52 -26.74 2.72
CA ARG A 112 -18.24 -28.00 2.46
C ARG A 112 -19.50 -28.14 3.32
N ALA A 113 -19.46 -27.76 4.60
CA ALA A 113 -20.62 -27.82 5.48
C ALA A 113 -21.76 -26.91 5.01
N VAL A 114 -21.46 -25.68 4.59
CA VAL A 114 -22.45 -24.73 4.06
C VAL A 114 -23.12 -25.26 2.78
N ALA A 115 -22.35 -25.90 1.89
CA ALA A 115 -22.89 -26.48 0.66
C ALA A 115 -23.86 -27.65 0.93
N LYS A 116 -23.60 -28.47 1.96
CA LYS A 116 -24.52 -29.54 2.37
C LYS A 116 -25.84 -29.00 2.94
N VAL A 117 -25.79 -27.95 3.77
CA VAL A 117 -26.99 -27.34 4.36
C VAL A 117 -27.90 -26.76 3.27
N LYS A 118 -27.37 -26.08 2.25
CA LYS A 118 -28.17 -25.56 1.12
C LYS A 118 -28.89 -26.65 0.31
N LYS A 119 -28.32 -27.85 0.23
CA LYS A 119 -28.95 -28.99 -0.46
C LYS A 119 -30.10 -29.64 0.31
N LEU A 120 -30.22 -29.38 1.61
CA LEU A 120 -31.27 -29.94 2.46
C LEU A 120 -32.52 -29.04 2.56
N PHE A 121 -32.46 -27.82 2.01
CA PHE A 121 -33.56 -26.83 2.03
C PHE A 121 -34.06 -26.47 0.62
N VAL A 122 -33.95 -27.40 -0.33
CA VAL A 122 -34.59 -27.35 -1.65
C VAL A 122 -35.29 -28.69 -1.86
#